data_AF-A0A5E4QX75-F1
#
_entry.id   AF-A0A5E4QX75-F1
#
_cell.length_a   1.000
_cell.length_b   1.000
_cell.length_c   1.000
_cell.angle_alpha   90.00
_cell.angle_beta   90.00
_cell.angle_gamma   90.00
#
_symmetry.space_group_name_H-M   'P 1'
#
loop_
_entity.id
_entity.type
_entity.pdbx_description
1 polymer ?
#
loop_
_entity_poly.entity_id
_entity_poly.type
_entity_poly.pdbx_seq_one_letter_code
_entity_poly.pdbx_strand_id
1 'polypeptide(L)'
;MIVTLKECFGAIVFVLIGFNGSIVEMARTTIREKGISFKLPTNLTHGTRIIIKGKMDVGKEIQVIVEDKAKTNNESCCLIFDAMIEALTVINSKNVIGTWPYSVYHGGNKMVPFEVGMEARASPQNESSLLDIYFDGNNQGALAVDACEFTTFENIKKITLKGVQQVTKLAFEFDFT
;
A
#
# COMPACT_ATOMS: atom_id res chain seq x y z
N MET A 1 -9.72 -20.60 -14.38
CA MET A 1 -9.73 -21.59 -13.28
C MET A 1 -9.60 -20.82 -11.97
N ILE A 2 -10.59 -20.89 -11.08
CA ILE A 2 -10.54 -20.20 -9.78
C ILE A 2 -9.83 -21.12 -8.80
N VAL A 3 -8.68 -20.69 -8.26
CA VAL A 3 -7.96 -21.45 -7.21
C VAL A 3 -8.26 -20.78 -5.87
N THR A 4 -8.97 -21.48 -5.00
CA THR A 4 -9.28 -21.02 -3.65
C THR A 4 -8.09 -21.34 -2.73
N LEU A 5 -7.42 -20.31 -2.21
CA LEU A 5 -6.38 -20.49 -1.19
C LEU A 5 -7.03 -20.48 0.21
N LYS A 6 -6.70 -21.51 1.00
CA LYS A 6 -7.30 -21.79 2.31
C LYS A 6 -6.88 -20.75 3.37
N GLU A 7 -7.83 -20.48 4.25
CA GLU A 7 -7.93 -19.39 5.23
C GLU A 7 -6.70 -19.15 6.11
N CYS A 8 -6.43 -17.86 6.36
CA CYS A 8 -5.83 -17.36 7.60
C CYS A 8 -6.58 -16.08 7.98
N PHE A 9 -7.26 -16.09 9.14
CA PHE A 9 -7.92 -14.93 9.77
C PHE A 9 -8.98 -14.20 8.92
N GLY A 10 -10.15 -14.84 8.71
CA GLY A 10 -11.40 -14.14 8.39
C GLY A 10 -11.48 -13.36 7.06
N ALA A 11 -10.45 -13.43 6.22
CA ALA A 11 -10.43 -12.82 4.89
C ALA A 11 -10.56 -13.89 3.81
N ILE A 12 -11.50 -13.70 2.88
CA ILE A 12 -11.64 -14.54 1.69
C ILE A 12 -10.72 -13.96 0.61
N VAL A 13 -9.77 -14.76 0.13
CA VAL A 13 -8.84 -14.36 -0.96
C VAL A 13 -9.35 -14.98 -2.26
N PHE A 14 -9.58 -14.15 -3.28
CA PHE A 14 -9.95 -14.61 -4.62
C PHE A 14 -8.80 -14.31 -5.59
N VAL A 15 -8.28 -15.35 -6.24
CA VAL A 15 -7.32 -15.20 -7.34
C VAL A 15 -8.10 -15.23 -8.65
N LEU A 16 -8.13 -14.11 -9.38
CA LEU A 16 -8.70 -14.01 -10.72
C LEU A 16 -7.57 -13.93 -11.73
N ILE A 17 -7.35 -15.03 -12.45
CA ILE A 17 -6.35 -15.09 -13.53
C ILE A 17 -7.02 -14.54 -14.80
N GLY A 18 -6.69 -13.30 -15.17
CA GLY A 18 -7.03 -12.72 -16.47
C GLY A 18 -5.98 -13.07 -17.52
N PHE A 19 -6.38 -13.26 -18.78
CA PHE A 19 -5.42 -13.45 -19.87
C PHE A 19 -4.66 -12.14 -20.09
N ASN A 20 -3.32 -12.19 -19.94
CA ASN A 20 -2.30 -11.11 -19.99
C ASN A 20 -1.89 -10.43 -18.67
N GLY A 21 -2.25 -10.98 -17.50
CA GLY A 21 -1.72 -10.53 -16.20
C GLY A 21 -2.37 -11.28 -15.05
N SER A 22 -1.63 -11.56 -13.97
CA SER A 22 -2.26 -12.16 -12.77
C SER A 22 -2.67 -11.07 -11.81
N ILE A 23 -3.97 -11.04 -11.48
CA ILE A 23 -4.53 -10.18 -10.44
C ILE A 23 -4.85 -11.04 -9.22
N VAL A 24 -4.23 -10.70 -8.09
CA VAL A 24 -4.55 -11.30 -6.79
C VAL A 24 -5.32 -10.28 -5.98
N GLU A 25 -6.58 -10.58 -5.65
CA GLU A 25 -7.45 -9.67 -4.91
C GLU A 25 -7.88 -10.29 -3.57
N MET A 26 -7.76 -9.51 -2.49
CA MET A 26 -8.25 -9.89 -1.17
C MET A 26 -9.52 -9.14 -0.84
N ALA A 27 -10.54 -9.89 -0.42
CA ALA A 27 -11.84 -9.33 -0.04
C ALA A 27 -11.80 -8.68 1.34
N ARG A 28 -12.80 -7.83 1.57
CA ARG A 28 -13.01 -6.96 2.75
C ARG A 28 -12.53 -7.58 4.07
N THR A 29 -11.77 -6.78 4.83
CA THR A 29 -11.36 -7.12 6.19
C THR A 29 -11.51 -5.92 7.11
N THR A 30 -12.08 -6.14 8.30
CA THR A 30 -12.23 -5.14 9.36
C THR A 30 -11.05 -5.27 10.32
N ILE A 31 -10.38 -4.16 10.60
CA ILE A 31 -9.11 -4.16 11.33
C ILE A 31 -9.36 -3.81 12.80
N ARG A 32 -8.72 -4.56 13.71
CA ARG A 32 -8.60 -4.20 15.14
C ARG A 32 -7.28 -3.47 15.37
N GLU A 33 -7.22 -2.59 16.36
CA GLU A 33 -6.20 -1.54 16.64
C GLU A 33 -4.72 -1.84 16.35
N LYS A 34 -4.28 -3.09 16.29
CA LYS A 34 -2.88 -3.47 16.04
C LYS A 34 -2.42 -3.38 14.57
N GLY A 35 -3.32 -3.04 13.64
CA GLY A 35 -3.05 -3.02 12.21
C GLY A 35 -3.18 -4.40 11.56
N ILE A 36 -3.01 -4.46 10.25
CA ILE A 36 -3.11 -5.68 9.45
C ILE A 36 -1.89 -5.81 8.54
N SER A 37 -1.35 -7.02 8.43
CA SER A 37 -0.24 -7.34 7.55
C SER A 37 -0.66 -8.28 6.43
N PHE A 38 -0.24 -7.97 5.21
CA PHE A 38 -0.50 -8.74 4.01
C PHE A 38 0.82 -9.29 3.48
N LYS A 39 0.92 -10.61 3.36
CA LYS A 39 2.04 -11.24 2.66
C LYS A 39 1.89 -10.96 1.17
N LEU A 40 3.02 -10.73 0.50
CA LEU A 40 3.03 -10.67 -0.95
C LEU A 40 2.72 -12.07 -1.53
N PRO A 41 1.89 -12.17 -2.57
CA PRO A 41 1.61 -13.46 -3.22
C PRO A 41 2.82 -13.99 -4.01
N THR A 42 3.69 -13.09 -4.48
CA THR A 42 4.99 -13.36 -5.11
C THR A 42 5.90 -12.13 -4.94
N ASN A 43 7.18 -12.23 -5.29
CA ASN A 43 8.08 -11.08 -5.31
C ASN A 43 7.56 -10.01 -6.27
N LEU A 44 7.74 -8.73 -5.91
CA LEU A 44 7.39 -7.66 -6.84
C LEU A 44 8.39 -7.64 -8.01
N THR A 45 7.88 -7.40 -9.20
CA THR A 45 8.65 -7.18 -10.42
C THR A 45 8.45 -5.75 -10.92
N HIS A 46 9.34 -5.25 -11.78
CA HIS A 46 9.05 -4.01 -12.50
C HIS A 46 7.73 -4.15 -13.28
N GLY A 47 6.88 -3.13 -13.23
CA GLY A 47 5.51 -3.17 -13.75
C GLY A 47 4.46 -3.68 -12.75
N THR A 48 4.86 -4.21 -11.59
CA THR A 48 3.89 -4.60 -10.56
C THR A 48 3.16 -3.37 -10.03
N ARG A 49 1.82 -3.45 -10.00
CA ARG A 49 0.95 -2.44 -9.41
C ARG A 49 0.23 -3.00 -8.20
N ILE A 50 0.12 -2.18 -7.17
CA ILE A 50 -0.53 -2.54 -5.92
C ILE A 50 -1.55 -1.48 -5.61
N ILE A 51 -2.79 -1.89 -5.34
CA ILE A 51 -3.90 -0.98 -5.04
C ILE A 51 -4.51 -1.41 -3.72
N ILE A 52 -4.56 -0.48 -2.77
CA ILE A 52 -5.17 -0.63 -1.45
C ILE A 52 -6.29 0.39 -1.33
N LYS A 53 -7.53 -0.07 -1.23
CA LYS A 53 -8.68 0.79 -0.94
C LYS A 53 -9.23 0.47 0.44
N GLY A 54 -9.71 1.49 1.13
CA GLY A 54 -10.25 1.31 2.46
C GLY A 54 -11.05 2.50 2.95
N LYS A 55 -11.31 2.50 4.26
CA LYS A 55 -11.91 3.60 5.00
C LYS A 55 -11.08 3.90 6.24
N MET A 56 -10.88 5.18 6.51
CA MET A 56 -10.20 5.70 7.68
C MET A 56 -11.12 6.58 8.52
N ASP A 57 -10.84 6.68 9.82
CA ASP A 57 -11.48 7.67 10.67
C ASP A 57 -10.88 9.05 10.41
N VAL A 58 -11.74 10.05 10.33
CA VAL A 58 -11.34 11.45 10.28
C VAL A 58 -10.74 11.83 11.64
N GLY A 59 -9.48 12.25 11.65
CA GLY A 59 -8.71 12.56 12.87
C GLY A 59 -7.85 11.41 13.39
N LYS A 60 -7.60 10.38 12.57
CA LYS A 60 -6.52 9.42 12.82
C LYS A 60 -5.49 9.46 11.71
N GLU A 61 -4.32 8.94 12.02
CA GLU A 61 -3.26 8.71 11.07
C GLU A 61 -3.43 7.33 10.41
N ILE A 62 -3.20 7.23 9.09
CA ILE A 62 -2.98 5.96 8.41
C ILE A 62 -1.49 5.79 8.16
N GLN A 63 -0.98 4.58 8.37
CA GLN A 63 0.35 4.19 7.89
C GLN A 63 0.25 3.02 6.91
N VAL A 64 0.95 3.13 5.78
CA VAL A 64 1.21 2.03 4.85
C VAL A 64 2.71 1.73 4.86
N ILE A 65 3.07 0.58 5.40
CA ILE A 65 4.45 0.18 5.64
C ILE A 65 4.81 -0.96 4.70
N VAL A 66 5.81 -0.76 3.86
CA VAL A 66 6.43 -1.80 3.03
C VAL A 66 7.66 -2.31 3.76
N GLU A 67 7.60 -3.59 4.14
CA GLU A 67 8.62 -4.20 4.98
C GLU A 67 9.66 -4.99 4.17
N ASP A 68 10.92 -4.79 4.52
CA ASP A 68 12.08 -5.36 3.84
C ASP A 68 12.90 -6.22 4.82
N LYS A 69 13.14 -7.47 4.42
CA LYS A 69 13.85 -8.47 5.23
C LYS A 69 15.31 -8.11 5.46
N ALA A 70 15.92 -7.34 4.58
CA ALA A 70 17.34 -7.01 4.65
C ALA A 70 17.63 -5.90 5.67
N LYS A 71 16.61 -5.18 6.16
CA LYS A 71 16.78 -4.08 7.11
C LYS A 71 16.51 -4.51 8.54
N THR A 72 17.37 -4.08 9.47
CA THR A 72 17.39 -4.44 10.89
C THR A 72 16.09 -4.11 11.65
N ASN A 73 15.29 -3.16 11.15
CA ASN A 73 14.00 -2.79 11.75
C ASN A 73 12.79 -3.22 10.91
N ASN A 74 12.99 -4.00 9.84
CA ASN A 74 11.98 -4.45 8.88
C ASN A 74 11.20 -3.35 8.15
N GLU A 75 11.38 -2.05 8.42
CA GLU A 75 10.72 -0.95 7.71
C GLU A 75 11.64 -0.41 6.61
N SER A 76 11.23 -0.52 5.34
CA SER A 76 11.94 0.09 4.22
C SER A 76 11.28 1.36 3.74
N CYS A 77 9.95 1.37 3.65
CA CYS A 77 9.19 2.50 3.17
C CYS A 77 7.90 2.62 3.98
N CYS A 78 7.55 3.83 4.40
CA CYS A 78 6.34 4.12 5.13
C CYS A 78 5.68 5.37 4.54
N LEU A 79 4.45 5.22 4.05
CA LEU A 79 3.56 6.34 3.76
C LEU A 79 2.72 6.61 5.00
N ILE A 80 2.68 7.86 5.43
CA ILE A 80 1.89 8.32 6.56
C ILE A 80 0.94 9.40 6.07
N PHE A 81 -0.36 9.19 6.22
CA PHE A 81 -1.34 10.25 6.07
C PHE A 81 -1.88 10.64 7.44
N ASP A 82 -1.65 11.88 7.87
CA ASP A 82 -2.18 12.43 9.11
C ASP A 82 -3.30 13.42 8.80
N ALA A 83 -4.53 13.02 9.14
CA ALA A 83 -5.73 13.81 8.94
C ALA A 83 -5.82 15.04 9.87
N MET A 84 -5.09 15.07 10.99
CA MET A 84 -5.13 16.22 11.92
C MET A 84 -4.32 17.40 11.40
N ILE A 85 -3.16 17.13 10.81
CA ILE A 85 -2.28 18.15 10.24
C ILE A 85 -2.40 18.28 8.71
N GLU A 86 -3.30 17.50 8.10
CA GLU A 86 -3.56 17.47 6.67
C GLU A 86 -2.26 17.31 5.85
N ALA A 87 -1.47 16.29 6.21
CA ALA A 87 -0.18 16.05 5.59
C ALA A 87 0.01 14.59 5.21
N LEU A 88 0.64 14.39 4.06
CA LEU A 88 1.12 13.11 3.57
C LEU A 88 2.64 13.10 3.69
N THR A 89 3.22 12.12 4.36
CA THR A 89 4.67 11.99 4.57
C THR A 89 5.16 10.65 4.07
N VAL A 90 6.28 10.64 3.36
CA VAL A 90 6.96 9.41 2.95
C VAL A 90 8.29 9.31 3.66
N ILE A 91 8.52 8.17 4.29
CA ILE A 91 9.77 7.85 5.01
C ILE A 91 10.39 6.63 4.35
N ASN A 92 11.67 6.70 4.01
CA ASN A 92 12.47 5.55 3.59
C ASN A 92 13.65 5.35 4.53
N SER A 93 13.76 4.16 5.12
CA SER A 93 14.86 3.81 6.02
C SER A 93 15.09 4.81 7.17
N LYS A 94 14.00 5.36 7.73
CA LYS A 94 13.98 6.42 8.78
C LYS A 94 14.31 7.83 8.30
N ASN A 95 14.63 8.04 7.03
CA ASN A 95 14.78 9.37 6.46
C ASN A 95 13.44 9.82 5.90
N VAL A 96 12.97 11.00 6.30
CA VAL A 96 11.83 11.65 5.65
C VAL A 96 12.28 12.04 4.25
N ILE A 97 11.64 11.45 3.23
CA ILE A 97 11.89 11.80 1.83
C ILE A 97 11.17 13.11 1.51
N GLY A 98 9.90 13.20 1.93
CA GLY A 98 9.11 14.39 1.74
C GLY A 98 7.85 14.39 2.59
N THR A 99 7.30 15.60 2.75
CA THR A 99 6.01 15.87 3.38
C THR A 99 5.25 16.85 2.50
N TRP A 100 4.03 16.50 2.12
CA TRP A 100 3.18 17.28 1.24
C TRP A 100 1.89 17.65 1.96
N PRO A 101 1.39 18.89 1.81
CA PRO A 101 0.06 19.23 2.28
C PRO A 101 -0.98 18.44 1.48
N TYR A 102 -1.90 17.79 2.19
CA TYR A 102 -2.99 17.02 1.61
C TYR A 102 -4.21 17.05 2.53
N SER A 103 -5.26 17.76 2.11
CA SER A 103 -6.51 17.83 2.85
C SER A 103 -7.52 16.83 2.28
N VAL A 104 -8.30 16.21 3.17
CA VAL A 104 -9.40 15.33 2.80
C VAL A 104 -10.70 15.95 3.26
N TYR A 105 -11.49 16.44 2.31
CA TYR A 105 -12.84 16.88 2.61
C TYR A 105 -13.66 15.70 3.13
N HIS A 106 -14.21 15.81 4.34
CA HIS A 106 -14.99 14.74 4.94
C HIS A 106 -16.49 15.06 5.06
N GLY A 107 -16.92 16.31 4.86
CA GLY A 107 -18.34 16.70 4.88
C GLY A 107 -19.09 16.32 6.17
N GLY A 108 -18.38 16.25 7.31
CA GLY A 108 -18.95 15.80 8.58
C GLY A 108 -19.03 14.26 8.76
N ASN A 109 -18.60 13.48 7.77
CA ASN A 109 -18.50 12.02 7.92
C ASN A 109 -17.40 11.67 8.91
N LYS A 110 -17.66 10.68 9.77
CA LYS A 110 -16.66 10.13 10.70
C LYS A 110 -15.61 9.28 10.02
N MET A 111 -15.96 8.68 8.87
CA MET A 111 -15.07 7.88 8.07
C MET A 111 -15.05 8.36 6.62
N VAL A 112 -13.87 8.37 6.03
CA VAL A 112 -13.67 8.73 4.62
C VAL A 112 -12.96 7.60 3.88
N PRO A 113 -13.33 7.33 2.62
CA PRO A 113 -12.62 6.37 1.80
C PRO A 113 -11.22 6.88 1.47
N PHE A 114 -10.29 5.96 1.28
CA PHE A 114 -8.96 6.25 0.74
C PHE A 114 -8.58 5.20 -0.29
N GLU A 115 -7.65 5.60 -1.15
CA GLU A 115 -6.92 4.74 -2.06
C GLU A 115 -5.44 5.06 -1.93
N VAL A 116 -4.65 4.03 -1.68
CA VAL A 116 -3.20 4.06 -1.83
C VAL A 116 -2.90 3.16 -2.99
N GLY A 117 -2.03 3.58 -3.88
CA GLY A 117 -1.40 2.60 -4.72
C GLY A 117 0.05 2.89 -4.99
N MET A 118 0.67 1.85 -5.53
CA MET A 118 2.10 1.74 -5.63
C MET A 118 2.46 1.09 -6.95
N GLU A 119 3.50 1.60 -7.61
CA GLU A 119 4.00 1.06 -8.88
C GLU A 119 5.49 0.79 -8.76
N ALA A 120 5.86 -0.44 -9.07
CA ALA A 120 7.23 -0.93 -9.03
C ALA A 120 7.93 -0.64 -10.37
N ARG A 121 9.05 0.09 -10.36
CA ARG A 121 9.82 0.38 -11.58
C ARG A 121 11.33 0.34 -11.34
N ALA A 122 12.08 0.25 -12.43
CA ALA A 122 13.53 0.40 -12.39
C ALA A 122 13.92 1.86 -12.14
N SER A 123 15.00 2.09 -11.40
CA SER A 123 15.63 3.40 -11.33
C SER A 123 16.30 3.73 -12.67
N PRO A 124 16.11 4.95 -13.21
CA PRO A 124 16.82 5.37 -14.42
C PRO A 124 18.29 5.71 -14.16
N GLN A 125 18.71 5.84 -12.90
CA GLN A 125 20.03 6.38 -12.51
C GLN A 125 21.01 5.30 -12.04
N ASN A 126 20.52 4.15 -11.58
CA ASN A 126 21.31 3.08 -10.99
C ASN A 126 20.57 1.73 -11.07
N GLU A 127 21.17 0.66 -10.55
CA GLU A 127 20.58 -0.69 -10.51
C GLU A 127 19.52 -0.86 -9.38
N SER A 128 19.07 0.24 -8.76
CA SER A 128 18.08 0.16 -7.68
C SER A 128 16.65 0.06 -8.22
N SER A 129 15.75 -0.39 -7.35
CA SER A 129 14.32 -0.49 -7.63
C SER A 129 13.58 0.64 -6.93
N LEU A 130 12.65 1.28 -7.63
CA LEU A 130 11.84 2.38 -7.11
C LEU A 130 10.39 1.95 -6.98
N LEU A 131 9.78 2.23 -5.83
CA LEU A 131 8.36 2.07 -5.60
C LEU A 131 7.73 3.46 -5.57
N ASP A 132 7.09 3.85 -6.66
CA ASP A 132 6.29 5.08 -6.70
C ASP A 132 5.04 4.87 -5.84
N ILE A 133 4.58 5.93 -5.19
CA ILE A 133 3.43 5.87 -4.29
C ILE A 133 2.48 7.01 -4.67
N TYR A 134 1.19 6.70 -4.66
CA TYR A 134 0.12 7.67 -4.82
C TYR A 134 -0.94 7.49 -3.73
N PHE A 135 -1.55 8.60 -3.35
CA PHE A 135 -2.63 8.64 -2.37
C PHE A 135 -3.80 9.47 -2.89
N ASP A 136 -5.01 8.92 -2.80
CA ASP A 136 -6.26 9.64 -3.02
C ASP A 136 -7.19 9.45 -1.81
N GLY A 137 -7.41 10.52 -1.07
CA GLY A 137 -8.36 10.55 0.04
C GLY A 137 -9.69 11.12 -0.42
N ASN A 138 -10.77 10.33 -0.33
CA ASN A 138 -12.13 10.75 -0.66
C ASN A 138 -12.33 11.40 -2.04
N ASN A 139 -11.68 10.85 -3.07
CA ASN A 139 -11.75 11.33 -4.46
C ASN A 139 -11.35 12.82 -4.58
N GLN A 140 -10.41 13.29 -3.77
CA GLN A 140 -9.83 14.64 -3.91
C GLN A 140 -8.83 14.72 -5.08
N GLY A 141 -8.47 13.57 -5.64
CA GLY A 141 -7.48 13.43 -6.70
C GLY A 141 -6.21 12.81 -6.15
N ALA A 142 -5.63 11.92 -6.95
CA ALA A 142 -4.40 11.24 -6.60
C ALA A 142 -3.22 12.24 -6.54
N LEU A 143 -2.58 12.31 -5.38
CA LEU A 143 -1.28 12.96 -5.23
C LEU A 143 -0.20 11.90 -5.39
N ALA A 144 0.61 12.03 -6.43
CA ALA A 144 1.87 11.29 -6.55
C ALA A 144 2.90 11.91 -5.58
N VAL A 145 3.53 11.06 -4.79
CA VAL A 145 4.60 11.44 -3.85
C VAL A 145 5.93 10.82 -4.28
N ASP A 146 7.01 11.21 -3.61
CA ASP A 146 8.33 10.68 -3.94
C ASP A 146 8.41 9.16 -3.75
N ALA A 147 9.19 8.53 -4.64
CA ALA A 147 9.38 7.10 -4.66
C ALA A 147 10.28 6.61 -3.53
N CYS A 148 9.97 5.43 -3.02
CA CYS A 148 10.88 4.73 -2.13
C CYS A 148 11.89 3.90 -2.91
N GLU A 149 13.19 4.15 -2.67
CA GLU A 149 14.28 3.35 -3.21
C GLU A 149 14.56 2.08 -2.40
N PHE A 150 14.76 0.98 -3.11
CA PHE A 150 15.12 -0.34 -2.61
C PHE A 150 16.32 -0.87 -3.40
N THR A 151 17.19 -1.62 -2.75
CA THR A 151 18.29 -2.33 -3.47
C THR A 151 17.73 -3.39 -4.42
N THR A 152 16.66 -4.08 -4.02
CA THR A 152 15.95 -5.07 -4.83
C THR A 152 14.56 -5.32 -4.23
N PHE A 153 13.59 -5.66 -5.06
CA PHE A 153 12.25 -6.05 -4.62
C PHE A 153 12.15 -7.46 -4.02
N GLU A 154 13.14 -8.33 -4.23
CA GLU A 154 13.14 -9.70 -3.67
C GLU A 154 13.14 -9.72 -2.13
N ASN A 155 13.64 -8.64 -1.52
CA ASN A 155 13.71 -8.52 -0.08
C ASN A 155 12.40 -8.03 0.56
N ILE A 156 11.43 -7.56 -0.24
CA ILE A 156 10.14 -7.13 0.30
C ILE A 156 9.36 -8.35 0.80
N LYS A 157 8.88 -8.29 2.03
CA LYS A 157 8.20 -9.39 2.72
C LYS A 157 6.69 -9.25 2.72
N LYS A 158 6.23 -8.06 3.10
CA LYS A 158 4.84 -7.80 3.42
C LYS A 158 4.54 -6.30 3.39
N ILE A 159 3.27 -6.00 3.27
CA ILE A 159 2.72 -4.66 3.42
C ILE A 159 1.87 -4.65 4.69
N THR A 160 2.11 -3.69 5.58
CA THR A 160 1.38 -3.53 6.83
C THR A 160 0.61 -2.22 6.81
N LEU A 161 -0.69 -2.28 7.10
CA LEU A 161 -1.53 -1.11 7.29
C LEU A 161 -1.81 -0.90 8.77
N LYS A 162 -1.63 0.32 9.26
CA LYS A 162 -2.02 0.74 10.61
C LYS A 162 -2.99 1.92 10.53
N GLY A 163 -3.79 2.10 11.58
CA GLY A 163 -4.74 3.22 11.67
C GLY A 163 -5.94 3.15 10.72
N VAL A 164 -6.03 2.10 9.90
CA VAL A 164 -7.16 1.83 9.01
C VAL A 164 -8.27 1.11 9.77
N GLN A 165 -9.53 1.49 9.52
CA GLN A 165 -10.70 0.80 10.09
C GLN A 165 -11.14 -0.39 9.24
N GLN A 166 -11.13 -0.19 7.92
CA GLN A 166 -11.58 -1.19 6.97
C GLN A 166 -10.72 -1.14 5.71
N VAL A 167 -10.27 -2.31 5.25
CA VAL A 167 -9.73 -2.48 3.90
C VAL A 167 -10.83 -3.08 3.05
N THR A 168 -11.21 -2.38 1.99
CA THR A 168 -12.26 -2.79 1.06
C THR A 168 -11.72 -3.54 -0.14
N LYS A 169 -10.47 -3.27 -0.52
CA LYS A 169 -9.77 -3.94 -1.61
C LYS A 169 -8.26 -3.91 -1.33
N LEU A 170 -7.59 -5.03 -1.57
CA LEU A 170 -6.15 -5.06 -1.81
C LEU A 170 -5.92 -5.92 -3.04
N ALA A 171 -5.35 -5.32 -4.08
CA ALA A 171 -5.05 -5.97 -5.34
C ALA A 171 -3.56 -5.86 -5.67
N PHE A 172 -3.00 -6.95 -6.17
CA PHE A 172 -1.68 -7.00 -6.80
C PHE A 172 -1.86 -7.37 -8.27
N GLU A 173 -1.42 -6.50 -9.15
CA GLU A 173 -1.44 -6.68 -10.59
C GLU A 173 0.00 -6.84 -11.05
N PHE A 174 0.37 -8.05 -11.46
CA PHE A 174 1.72 -8.34 -11.91
C PHE A 174 1.76 -8.34 -13.43
N ASP A 175 2.76 -7.64 -13.97
CA ASP A 175 3.09 -7.74 -15.38
C ASP A 175 3.95 -9.00 -15.59
N PHE A 176 3.42 -9.96 -16.36
CA PHE A 176 4.14 -11.16 -16.78
C PHE A 176 4.41 -11.06 -18.27
N THR A 177 5.30 -10.15 -18.65
CA THR A 177 5.93 -10.15 -19.98
C THR A 177 7.13 -11.06 -20.01
#